data_AF-A0A674JAJ1-F1
#
_entry.id   AF-A0A674JAJ1-F1
#
_cell.length_a   1.000
_cell.length_b   1.000
_cell.length_c   1.000
_cell.angle_alpha   90.00
_cell.angle_beta   90.00
_cell.angle_gamma   90.00
#
_symmetry.space_group_name_H-M   'P 1'
#
loop_
_entity.id
_entity.type
_entity.pdbx_description
1 polymer ?
#
loop_
_entity_poly.entity_id
_entity_poly.type
_entity_poly.pdbx_seq_one_letter_code
_entity_poly.pdbx_strand_id
1 'polypeptide(L)'
;MAWAPLLLTLLTYCSGALIQPPSVSVSLEQNAQLTCSGDNITIYHVHWYQHKPGSAPVTLIYQNSKRVPGIPDRFSGANSGNTATLTITGVQAQDEADYYCRVWSNPAHSDTVRWGSETQTSYYQRPH
;
A
#
# COMPACT_ATOMS: atom_id res chain seq x y z
N MET A 1 -3.12 -25.66 36.57
CA MET A 1 -2.17 -25.56 35.46
C MET A 1 -2.43 -24.24 34.74
N ALA A 2 -1.89 -23.16 35.32
CA ALA A 2 -2.06 -21.80 34.85
C ALA A 2 -0.92 -21.49 33.87
N TRP A 3 -1.06 -21.93 32.63
CA TRP A 3 -0.11 -21.63 31.55
C TRP A 3 -0.71 -20.73 30.46
N ALA A 4 -1.99 -20.38 30.59
CA ALA A 4 -2.74 -19.63 29.58
C ALA A 4 -2.66 -18.08 29.62
N PRO A 5 -2.13 -17.36 30.64
CA PRO A 5 -2.20 -15.90 30.60
C PRO A 5 -0.99 -15.23 29.93
N LEU A 6 0.09 -15.97 29.59
CA LEU A 6 1.34 -15.37 29.09
C LEU A 6 1.42 -15.23 27.55
N LEU A 7 0.43 -15.69 26.80
CA LEU A 7 0.40 -15.58 25.33
C LEU A 7 -0.39 -14.37 24.80
N LEU A 8 -1.03 -13.58 25.67
CA LEU A 8 -1.77 -12.37 25.27
C LEU A 8 -1.05 -11.04 25.54
N THR A 9 0.18 -11.03 26.04
CA THR A 9 0.94 -9.79 26.31
C THR A 9 2.01 -9.47 25.25
N LEU A 10 1.78 -9.81 23.98
CA LEU A 10 2.63 -9.35 22.89
C LEU A 10 1.86 -8.84 21.66
N LEU A 11 0.73 -8.16 21.88
CA LEU A 11 0.32 -7.11 20.94
C LEU A 11 1.07 -5.82 21.34
N THR A 12 2.39 -5.86 21.22
CA THR A 12 3.20 -4.65 21.18
C THR A 12 2.69 -3.83 20.00
N TYR A 13 1.91 -2.81 20.33
CA TYR A 13 1.49 -1.75 19.44
C TYR A 13 2.75 -1.24 18.71
N CYS A 14 2.90 -1.59 17.44
CA CYS A 14 3.97 -1.09 16.60
C CYS A 14 3.62 0.36 16.25
N SER A 15 3.78 1.27 17.21
CA SER A 15 3.53 2.69 17.05
C SER A 15 4.52 3.24 16.02
N GLY A 16 4.05 3.41 14.79
CA GLY A 16 4.81 4.03 13.70
C GLY A 16 4.83 3.27 12.38
N ALA A 17 4.35 2.03 12.32
CA ALA A 17 4.29 1.28 11.07
C ALA A 17 3.07 1.69 10.21
N LEU A 18 3.26 1.76 8.90
CA LEU A 18 2.16 1.86 7.94
C LEU A 18 1.62 0.45 7.67
N ILE A 19 0.31 0.28 7.73
CA ILE A 19 -0.36 -1.02 7.64
C ILE A 19 -1.06 -1.11 6.29
N GLN A 20 -0.79 -2.18 5.56
CA GLN A 20 -1.51 -2.55 4.35
C GLN A 20 -2.08 -3.98 4.48
N PRO A 21 -3.15 -4.32 3.76
CA PRO A 21 -3.61 -5.71 3.66
C PRO A 21 -2.49 -6.61 3.10
N PRO A 22 -2.32 -7.83 3.62
CA PRO A 22 -1.26 -8.73 3.13
C PRO A 22 -1.48 -9.15 1.67
N SER A 23 -2.74 -9.25 1.24
CA SER A 23 -3.08 -9.52 -0.14
C SER A 23 -4.41 -8.90 -0.57
N VAL A 24 -4.55 -8.67 -1.88
CA VAL A 24 -5.79 -8.23 -2.53
C VAL A 24 -5.98 -9.05 -3.80
N SER A 25 -7.13 -9.73 -3.92
CA SER A 25 -7.50 -10.47 -5.13
C SER A 25 -8.68 -9.81 -5.83
N VAL A 26 -8.57 -9.63 -7.14
CA VAL A 26 -9.56 -8.91 -7.96
C VAL A 26 -9.70 -9.58 -9.33
N SER A 27 -10.89 -9.60 -9.91
CA SER A 27 -11.04 -10.11 -11.29
C SER A 27 -10.45 -9.13 -12.30
N LEU A 28 -10.03 -9.64 -13.46
CA LEU A 28 -9.65 -8.78 -14.59
C LEU A 28 -10.80 -7.84 -14.96
N GLU A 29 -10.45 -6.66 -15.48
CA GLU A 29 -11.37 -5.58 -15.87
C GLU A 29 -12.15 -4.93 -14.72
N GLN A 30 -12.05 -5.45 -13.50
CA GLN A 30 -12.61 -4.82 -12.30
C GLN A 30 -11.64 -3.81 -11.71
N ASN A 31 -12.11 -3.06 -10.70
CA ASN A 31 -11.30 -2.07 -10.01
C ASN A 31 -10.71 -2.65 -8.72
N ALA A 32 -9.40 -2.49 -8.52
CA ALA A 32 -8.74 -2.78 -7.26
C ALA A 32 -8.60 -1.50 -6.42
N GLN A 33 -8.70 -1.65 -5.10
CA GLN A 33 -8.34 -0.61 -4.14
C GLN A 33 -7.37 -1.21 -3.12
N LEU A 34 -6.16 -0.66 -3.07
CA LEU A 34 -5.14 -1.00 -2.09
C LEU A 34 -5.09 0.11 -1.06
N THR A 35 -5.09 -0.24 0.22
CA THR A 35 -5.10 0.73 1.32
C THR A 35 -3.79 0.69 2.09
N CYS A 36 -3.40 1.87 2.58
CA CYS A 36 -2.26 2.06 3.46
C CYS A 36 -2.69 3.00 4.59
N SER A 37 -2.72 2.48 5.81
CA SER A 37 -3.20 3.19 6.98
C SER A 37 -2.07 3.43 7.97
N GLY A 38 -2.06 4.59 8.61
CA GLY A 38 -1.15 4.85 9.72
C GLY A 38 -1.18 6.30 10.17
N ASP A 39 -0.52 6.55 11.30
CA ASP A 39 -0.54 7.87 11.91
C ASP A 39 0.16 8.91 11.03
N ASN A 40 -0.44 10.10 10.97
CA ASN A 40 0.10 11.28 10.30
C ASN A 40 0.17 11.17 8.76
N ILE A 41 -0.61 10.31 8.12
CA ILE A 41 -0.72 10.28 6.64
C ILE A 41 -1.25 11.62 6.09
N THR A 42 -2.11 12.33 6.83
CA THR A 42 -2.67 13.63 6.40
C THR A 42 -1.66 14.76 6.33
N ILE A 43 -0.59 14.70 7.14
CA ILE A 43 0.41 15.78 7.24
C ILE A 43 1.64 15.52 6.35
N TYR A 44 1.70 14.36 5.70
CA TYR A 44 2.84 13.94 4.90
C TYR A 44 2.44 13.55 3.48
N HIS A 45 3.44 13.41 2.61
CA HIS A 45 3.22 12.93 1.24
C HIS A 45 3.32 11.41 1.18
N VAL A 46 2.32 10.78 0.56
CA VAL A 46 2.27 9.34 0.29
C VAL A 46 2.70 9.08 -1.14
N HIS A 47 3.54 8.07 -1.30
CA HIS A 47 4.01 7.55 -2.56
C HIS A 47 3.62 6.07 -2.66
N TRP A 48 3.23 5.63 -3.85
CA TRP A 48 2.91 4.24 -4.15
C TRP A 48 3.92 3.65 -5.12
N TYR A 49 4.37 2.43 -4.83
CA TYR A 49 5.34 1.69 -5.62
C TYR A 49 4.75 0.35 -6.04
N GLN A 50 5.12 -0.09 -7.25
CA GLN A 50 4.88 -1.44 -7.75
C GLN A 50 6.23 -2.15 -7.88
N HIS A 51 6.32 -3.38 -7.40
CA HIS A 51 7.49 -4.22 -7.49
C HIS A 51 7.11 -5.54 -8.12
N LYS A 52 7.70 -5.85 -9.27
CA LYS A 52 7.54 -7.14 -9.93
C LYS A 52 8.74 -8.03 -9.63
N PRO A 53 8.56 -9.35 -9.48
CA PRO A 53 9.67 -10.28 -9.28
C PRO A 53 10.78 -10.08 -10.33
N GLY A 54 12.02 -9.92 -9.85
CA GLY A 54 13.19 -9.74 -10.71
C GLY A 54 13.39 -8.33 -11.28
N SER A 55 12.65 -7.33 -10.80
CA SER A 55 12.77 -5.93 -11.22
C SER A 55 12.98 -4.98 -10.04
N ALA A 56 13.44 -3.75 -10.29
CA ALA A 56 13.46 -2.72 -9.26
C ALA A 56 12.06 -2.14 -9.02
N PRO A 57 11.72 -1.69 -7.79
CA PRO A 57 10.47 -0.99 -7.54
C PRO A 57 10.28 0.23 -8.43
N VAL A 58 9.09 0.36 -9.00
CA VAL A 58 8.67 1.47 -9.86
C VAL A 58 7.67 2.36 -9.12
N THR A 59 7.92 3.67 -9.09
CA THR A 59 6.97 4.63 -8.50
C THR A 59 5.77 4.82 -9.43
N LEU A 60 4.57 4.60 -8.91
CA LEU A 60 3.31 4.81 -9.62
C LEU A 60 2.77 6.22 -9.36
N ILE A 61 2.58 6.53 -8.08
CA ILE A 61 1.99 7.78 -7.58
C ILE A 61 2.97 8.41 -6.59
N TYR A 62 3.15 9.72 -6.66
CA TYR A 62 3.92 10.53 -5.72
C TYR A 62 3.10 11.71 -5.23
N GLN A 63 3.48 12.31 -4.09
CA GLN A 63 2.75 13.45 -3.51
C GLN A 63 1.23 13.25 -3.47
N ASN A 64 0.80 12.11 -2.93
CA ASN A 64 -0.60 11.69 -2.71
C ASN A 64 -1.38 11.29 -3.96
N SER A 65 -1.29 12.05 -5.05
CA SER A 65 -2.14 11.84 -6.23
C SER A 65 -1.45 12.08 -7.57
N LYS A 66 -0.19 12.54 -7.59
CA LYS A 66 0.52 12.81 -8.84
C LYS A 66 1.02 11.50 -9.42
N ARG A 67 0.50 11.11 -10.58
CA ARG A 67 0.97 9.94 -11.31
C ARG A 67 2.26 10.27 -12.06
N VAL A 68 3.24 9.37 -12.03
CA VAL A 68 4.49 9.53 -12.77
C VAL A 68 4.21 9.47 -14.29
N PRO A 69 4.81 10.34 -15.12
CA PRO A 69 4.67 10.26 -16.57
C PRO A 69 5.07 8.87 -17.11
N GLY A 70 4.27 8.33 -18.03
CA GLY A 70 4.47 6.98 -18.58
C GLY A 70 3.79 5.85 -17.81
N ILE A 71 3.30 6.11 -16.58
CA ILE A 71 2.44 5.16 -15.86
C ILE A 71 1.02 5.21 -16.44
N PRO A 72 0.37 4.05 -16.70
CA PRO A 72 -0.98 4.00 -17.25
C PRO A 72 -2.01 4.80 -16.45
N ASP A 73 -2.99 5.38 -17.15
CA ASP A 73 -3.99 6.26 -16.56
C ASP A 73 -4.95 5.58 -15.59
N ARG A 74 -5.07 4.25 -15.69
CA ARG A 74 -5.79 3.38 -14.74
C ARG A 74 -5.30 3.46 -13.29
N PHE A 75 -4.07 3.91 -13.04
CA PHE A 75 -3.55 4.08 -11.69
C PHE A 75 -3.88 5.46 -11.13
N SER A 76 -4.45 5.53 -9.94
CA SER A 76 -4.73 6.80 -9.25
C SER A 76 -4.54 6.67 -7.74
N GLY A 77 -4.07 7.75 -7.10
CA GLY A 77 -3.90 7.81 -5.65
C GLY A 77 -4.79 8.86 -5.01
N ALA A 78 -5.29 8.56 -3.81
CA ALA A 78 -6.09 9.47 -2.99
C ALA A 78 -5.84 9.21 -1.51
N ASN A 79 -6.05 10.22 -0.66
CA ASN A 79 -5.96 10.09 0.79
C ASN A 79 -7.27 10.56 1.43
N SER A 80 -7.72 9.86 2.46
CA SER A 80 -8.85 10.25 3.31
C SER A 80 -8.53 9.94 4.76
N GLY A 81 -8.47 10.98 5.60
CA GLY A 81 -7.99 10.84 6.98
C GLY A 81 -6.61 10.17 7.03
N ASN A 82 -6.45 9.21 7.94
CA ASN A 82 -5.20 8.47 8.14
C ASN A 82 -5.05 7.27 7.19
N THR A 83 -5.71 7.29 6.04
CA THR A 83 -5.68 6.21 5.05
C THR A 83 -5.38 6.76 3.66
N ALA A 84 -4.37 6.20 3.01
CA ALA A 84 -4.10 6.38 1.59
C ALA A 84 -4.64 5.20 0.79
N THR A 85 -5.08 5.47 -0.43
CA THR A 85 -5.65 4.49 -1.34
C THR A 85 -5.00 4.60 -2.71
N LEU A 86 -4.56 3.48 -3.25
CA LEU A 86 -4.23 3.31 -4.67
C LEU A 86 -5.40 2.59 -5.34
N THR A 87 -5.96 3.21 -6.36
CA THR A 87 -7.00 2.64 -7.20
C THR A 87 -6.40 2.24 -8.54
N ILE A 88 -6.67 0.99 -8.94
CA ILE A 88 -6.32 0.46 -10.27
C ILE A 88 -7.65 0.16 -10.97
N THR A 89 -8.01 0.95 -11.98
CA THR A 89 -9.26 0.74 -12.72
C THR A 89 -9.05 -0.19 -13.90
N GLY A 90 -9.89 -1.22 -14.06
CA GLY A 90 -9.72 -2.16 -15.17
C GLY A 90 -8.41 -2.96 -15.04
N VAL A 91 -8.28 -3.72 -13.95
CA VAL A 91 -7.10 -4.53 -13.65
C VAL A 91 -6.74 -5.46 -14.80
N GLN A 92 -5.44 -5.49 -15.12
CA GLN A 92 -4.84 -6.33 -16.14
C GLN A 92 -3.94 -7.39 -15.51
N ALA A 93 -3.64 -8.48 -16.23
CA ALA A 93 -2.76 -9.54 -15.72
C ALA A 93 -1.36 -9.01 -15.35
N GLN A 94 -0.88 -7.98 -16.05
CA GLN A 94 0.41 -7.33 -15.79
C GLN A 94 0.40 -6.48 -14.51
N ASP A 95 -0.75 -6.28 -13.86
CA ASP A 95 -0.84 -5.55 -12.60
C ASP A 95 -0.60 -6.45 -11.38
N GLU A 96 -0.47 -7.77 -11.57
CA GLU A 96 -0.02 -8.71 -10.54
C GLU A 96 1.43 -8.39 -10.13
N ALA A 97 1.58 -7.93 -8.88
CA ALA A 97 2.82 -7.44 -8.31
C ALA A 97 2.66 -7.23 -6.80
N ASP A 98 3.77 -6.91 -6.16
CA ASP A 98 3.83 -6.43 -4.78
C ASP A 98 3.75 -4.90 -4.77
N TYR A 99 2.91 -4.36 -3.89
CA TYR A 99 2.67 -2.93 -3.79
C TYR A 99 3.01 -2.41 -2.40
N TYR A 100 3.64 -1.24 -2.37
CA TYR A 100 4.06 -0.59 -1.12
C TYR A 100 3.70 0.89 -1.14
N CYS A 101 3.21 1.38 -0.02
CA CYS A 101 3.13 2.80 0.26
C CYS A 101 4.39 3.26 1.01
N ARG A 102 4.75 4.52 0.81
CA ARG A 102 5.78 5.21 1.59
C ARG A 102 5.27 6.57 1.98
N VAL A 103 5.47 6.94 3.24
CA VAL A 103 5.23 8.29 3.73
C VAL A 103 6.55 9.03 3.83
N TRP A 104 6.59 10.23 3.26
CA TRP A 104 7.73 11.15 3.28
C TRP A 104 7.40 12.38 4.12
N SER A 105 8.17 12.62 5.20
CA SER A 105 8.11 13.86 5.98
C SER A 105 8.98 14.95 5.39
N ASN A 106 8.50 16.19 5.39
CA ASN A 106 9.30 17.33 4.97
C ASN A 106 10.39 17.63 6.03
N PRO A 107 11.60 18.09 5.67
CA PRO A 107 12.73 18.25 6.61
C PRO A 107 12.47 19.14 7.84
N ALA A 108 11.40 19.94 7.84
CA ALA A 108 10.99 20.77 8.97
C ALA A 108 10.37 19.96 10.14
N HIS A 109 10.02 18.70 9.90
CA HIS A 109 9.57 17.74 10.89
C HIS A 109 10.47 16.51 10.76
N SER A 110 11.27 16.20 11.79
CA SER A 110 12.02 14.95 12.03
C SER A 110 12.00 13.93 10.89
N ASP A 111 13.19 13.50 10.42
CA ASP A 111 13.45 12.55 9.32
C ASP A 111 12.77 11.16 9.47
N THR A 112 11.44 11.12 9.42
CA THR A 112 10.65 9.93 9.67
C THR A 112 10.11 9.41 8.34
N VAL A 113 11.01 8.85 7.53
CA VAL A 113 10.63 8.04 6.37
C VAL A 113 10.01 6.74 6.87
N ARG A 114 8.77 6.46 6.48
CA ARG A 114 8.05 5.23 6.86
C ARG A 114 7.56 4.47 5.64
N TRP A 115 7.72 3.16 5.67
CA TRP A 115 7.25 2.24 4.62
C TRP A 115 6.06 1.42 5.14
N GLY A 116 5.13 1.15 4.23
CA GLY A 116 4.03 0.20 4.42
C GLY A 116 4.50 -1.24 4.46
N SER A 117 3.69 -2.09 5.09
CA SER A 117 3.76 -3.52 4.86
C SER A 117 3.39 -3.84 3.42
N GLU A 118 4.00 -4.86 2.83
CA GLU A 118 3.71 -5.31 1.48
C GLU A 118 2.23 -5.67 1.27
N THR A 119 1.68 -5.33 0.10
CA THR A 119 0.43 -5.92 -0.39
C THR A 119 0.69 -6.68 -1.67
N GLN A 120 0.57 -8.00 -1.62
CA GLN A 120 0.60 -8.83 -2.81
C GLN A 120 -0.75 -8.76 -3.52
N THR A 121 -0.75 -8.45 -4.80
CA THR A 121 -1.97 -8.52 -5.61
C THR A 121 -1.98 -9.79 -6.44
N SER A 122 -3.16 -10.34 -6.67
CA SER A 122 -3.38 -11.43 -7.61
C SER A 122 -4.70 -11.23 -8.35
N TYR A 123 -4.83 -11.81 -9.53
CA TYR A 123 -6.12 -11.81 -10.23
C TYR A 123 -6.87 -13.12 -10.00
N TYR A 124 -8.19 -13.04 -9.85
CA TYR A 124 -9.05 -14.23 -9.76
C TYR A 124 -9.50 -14.64 -11.16
N GLN A 125 -9.03 -15.81 -11.63
CA GLN A 125 -9.60 -16.50 -12.79
C GLN A 125 -10.79 -17.33 -12.30
N ARG A 126 -12.02 -16.96 -12.71
CA ARG A 126 -13.17 -17.85 -12.50
C ARG A 126 -12.90 -19.18 -13.21
N PRO A 127 -12.97 -20.34 -12.54
CA PRO A 127 -12.89 -21.62 -13.22
C PRO A 127 -14.08 -21.72 -14.19
N HIS A 128 -13.78 -22.01 -15.46
CA HIS A 128 -14.77 -22.31 -16.49
C HIS A 128 -15.43 -23.67 -16.23
#